data_AF-A0A3B8ZDJ4-F1
#
_entry.id   AF-A0A3B8ZDJ4-F1
#
_cell.length_a   1.000
_cell.length_b   1.000
_cell.length_c   1.000
_cell.angle_alpha   90.00
_cell.angle_beta   90.00
_cell.angle_gamma   90.00
#
_symmetry.space_group_name_H-M   'P 1'
#
loop_
_entity.id
_entity.type
_entity.pdbx_description
1 polymer ?
#
loop_
_entity_poly.entity_id
_entity_poly.type
_entity_poly.pdbx_seq_one_letter_code
_entity_poly.pdbx_strand_id
1 'polypeptide(L)'
;MSLNGLVTGCNQKSNRAPLMDLTSEQVEDALIAMRQKQLVAEVHSGGRVPKYRHLGYDYMGVKGTEAAVMTELLLRGEQTIGELRTRAGRFEPIADLTALQQVLDRLIERGLVVELTPAGRGQMITHGLYQPHEMERLRESASRQGTADDSSESVSSNHRSTGSSSGAAAPWLEELKELREVVSELQQRVEALENR
;
A
#
# COMPACT_ATOMS: atom_id res chain seq x y z
N MET A 1 22.12 7.92 5.51
CA MET A 1 22.48 6.61 6.11
C MET A 1 23.51 5.90 5.24
N SER A 2 24.32 4.99 5.79
CA SER A 2 25.16 4.08 4.98
C SER A 2 24.31 2.94 4.40
N LEU A 3 24.86 2.16 3.46
CA LEU A 3 24.17 0.99 2.89
C LEU A 3 23.72 -0.01 3.98
N ASN A 4 24.61 -0.38 4.91
CA ASN A 4 24.27 -1.28 6.01
C ASN A 4 23.15 -0.73 6.91
N GLY A 5 23.14 0.59 7.13
CA GLY A 5 22.08 1.26 7.90
C GLY A 5 20.74 1.21 7.17
N LEU A 6 20.73 1.31 5.84
CA LEU A 6 19.53 1.15 5.02
C LEU A 6 19.02 -0.29 5.06
N VAL A 7 19.87 -1.29 4.85
CA VAL A 7 19.48 -2.72 4.94
C VAL A 7 18.87 -3.03 6.31
N THR A 8 19.55 -2.61 7.39
CA THR A 8 19.06 -2.79 8.76
C THR A 8 17.72 -2.08 8.97
N GLY A 9 17.55 -0.89 8.38
CA GLY A 9 16.31 -0.13 8.41
C GLY A 9 15.17 -0.82 7.66
N CYS A 10 15.39 -1.33 6.46
CA CYS A 10 14.39 -2.04 5.67
C CYS A 10 13.90 -3.30 6.40
N ASN A 11 14.82 -4.06 7.01
CA ASN A 11 14.53 -5.36 7.62
C ASN A 11 14.15 -5.28 9.12
N GLN A 12 13.73 -4.11 9.61
CA GLN A 12 13.30 -3.97 11.00
C GLN A 12 12.05 -4.82 11.29
N LYS A 13 12.05 -5.53 12.43
CA LYS A 13 10.90 -6.33 12.89
C LYS A 13 9.74 -5.50 13.43
N SER A 14 9.96 -4.21 13.68
CA SER A 14 8.96 -3.26 14.14
C SER A 14 8.83 -2.12 13.14
N ASN A 15 7.66 -1.50 13.13
CA ASN A 15 7.38 -0.37 12.24
C ASN A 15 7.51 -0.67 10.74
N ARG A 16 7.33 -1.93 10.35
CA ARG A 16 7.33 -2.40 8.95
C ARG A 16 6.14 -3.32 8.71
N ALA A 17 5.45 -3.09 7.60
CA ALA A 17 4.47 -4.01 7.05
C ALA A 17 4.46 -3.85 5.51
N PRO A 18 4.78 -4.90 4.73
CA PRO A 18 5.18 -6.24 5.16
C PRO A 18 6.57 -6.25 5.83
N LEU A 19 6.85 -7.31 6.60
CA LEU A 19 8.22 -7.58 7.05
C LEU A 19 9.06 -8.00 5.84
N MET A 20 10.24 -7.38 5.72
CA MET A 20 11.17 -7.62 4.61
C MET A 20 12.45 -8.30 5.11
N ASP A 21 13.11 -9.00 4.21
CA ASP A 21 14.45 -9.55 4.40
C ASP A 21 15.29 -9.29 3.14
N LEU A 22 15.62 -8.01 2.93
CA LEU A 22 16.36 -7.55 1.76
C LEU A 22 17.86 -7.80 1.93
N THR A 23 18.52 -8.23 0.86
CA THR A 23 19.99 -8.31 0.79
C THR A 23 20.61 -6.94 0.53
N SER A 24 21.92 -6.79 0.76
CA SER A 24 22.63 -5.55 0.43
C SER A 24 22.58 -5.20 -1.05
N GLU A 25 22.64 -6.21 -1.92
CA GLU A 25 22.55 -6.07 -3.38
C GLU A 25 21.18 -5.53 -3.80
N GLN A 26 20.09 -6.09 -3.28
CA GLN A 26 18.73 -5.61 -3.57
C GLN A 26 18.53 -4.15 -3.14
N VAL A 27 19.09 -3.76 -1.99
CA VAL A 27 19.03 -2.36 -1.53
C VAL A 27 19.89 -1.45 -2.40
N GLU A 28 21.05 -1.91 -2.88
CA GLU A 28 21.92 -1.17 -3.78
C GLU A 28 21.27 -0.94 -5.16
N ASP A 29 20.66 -1.98 -5.74
CA ASP A 29 19.89 -1.87 -6.99
C ASP A 29 18.73 -0.87 -6.85
N ALA A 30 18.01 -0.94 -5.74
CA ALA A 30 16.94 0.00 -5.44
C ALA A 30 17.47 1.44 -5.32
N LEU A 31 18.63 1.65 -4.68
CA LEU A 31 19.28 2.96 -4.59
C LEU A 31 19.69 3.49 -5.96
N ILE A 32 20.22 2.65 -6.85
CA ILE A 32 20.58 3.03 -8.21
C ILE A 32 19.34 3.51 -8.96
N ALA A 33 18.25 2.73 -8.91
CA ALA A 33 16.98 3.10 -9.55
C ALA A 33 16.39 4.41 -8.97
N MET A 34 16.45 4.60 -7.65
CA MET A 34 15.98 5.83 -7.00
C MET A 34 16.85 7.05 -7.32
N ARG A 35 18.17 6.88 -7.50
CA ARG A 35 19.08 7.95 -7.92
C ARG A 35 18.80 8.40 -9.34
N GLN A 36 18.51 7.47 -10.26
CA GLN A 36 18.11 7.79 -11.63
C GLN A 36 16.82 8.62 -11.65
N LYS A 37 15.90 8.35 -10.72
CA LYS A 37 14.67 9.12 -10.52
C LYS A 37 14.85 10.39 -9.67
N GLN A 38 16.08 10.74 -9.30
CA GLN A 38 16.40 11.89 -8.44
C GLN A 38 15.67 11.88 -7.08
N LEU A 39 15.32 10.71 -6.56
CA LEU A 39 14.69 10.53 -5.25
C LEU A 39 15.70 10.36 -4.12
N VAL A 40 16.94 10.02 -4.45
CA VAL A 40 18.03 9.82 -3.50
C VAL A 40 19.29 10.50 -4.01
N ALA A 41 20.04 11.12 -3.11
CA ALA A 41 21.35 11.69 -3.37
C ALA A 41 22.42 10.99 -2.53
N GLU A 42 23.57 10.73 -3.15
CA GLU A 42 24.77 10.30 -2.45
C GLU A 42 25.50 11.52 -1.87
N VAL A 43 25.84 11.44 -0.59
CA VAL A 43 26.49 12.50 0.18
C VAL A 43 27.86 12.01 0.62
N HIS A 44 28.89 12.72 0.16
CA HIS A 44 30.27 12.44 0.49
C HIS A 44 30.69 13.27 1.70
N SER A 45 30.56 12.72 2.91
CA SER A 45 30.88 13.43 4.16
C SER A 45 32.33 13.22 4.63
N GLY A 46 33.31 13.29 3.73
CA GLY A 46 34.75 13.20 4.05
C GLY A 46 35.25 11.82 4.54
N GLY A 47 34.36 10.87 4.83
CA GLY A 47 34.69 9.49 5.14
C GLY A 47 34.70 8.58 3.89
N ARG A 48 35.33 7.40 4.00
CA ARG A 48 35.43 6.42 2.90
C ARG A 48 34.11 5.72 2.57
N VAL A 49 33.14 5.75 3.48
CA VAL A 49 31.86 5.04 3.31
C VAL A 49 30.82 5.99 2.71
N PRO A 50 30.21 5.64 1.55
CA PRO A 50 29.18 6.46 0.95
C PRO A 50 27.94 6.53 1.87
N LYS A 51 27.33 7.72 1.92
CA LYS A 51 26.09 7.95 2.65
C LYS A 51 25.01 8.39 1.68
N TYR A 52 23.78 8.00 1.96
CA TYR A 52 22.61 8.33 1.14
C TYR A 52 21.65 9.22 1.92
N ARG A 53 21.07 10.20 1.22
CA ARG A 53 20.02 11.10 1.70
C ARG A 53 18.82 11.00 0.77
N HIS A 54 17.62 10.92 1.32
CA HIS A 54 16.40 10.96 0.51
C HIS A 54 16.06 12.40 0.12
N LEU A 55 15.46 12.55 -1.06
CA LEU A 55 14.88 13.78 -1.61
C LEU A 55 13.34 13.71 -1.65
N GLY A 56 12.76 12.69 -1.02
CA GLY A 56 11.31 12.43 -1.06
C GLY A 56 10.44 13.58 -0.55
N TYR A 57 10.93 14.40 0.39
CA TYR A 57 10.18 15.57 0.88
C TYR A 57 10.01 16.62 -0.21
N ASP A 58 11.09 16.94 -0.92
CA ASP A 58 11.07 17.90 -2.02
C ASP A 58 10.27 17.34 -3.20
N TYR A 59 10.47 16.05 -3.51
CA TYR A 59 9.77 15.37 -4.61
C TYR A 59 8.25 15.33 -4.40
N MET A 60 7.79 14.97 -3.20
CA MET A 60 6.36 14.95 -2.89
C MET A 60 5.84 16.33 -2.51
N GLY A 61 6.70 17.30 -2.18
CA GLY A 61 6.33 18.61 -1.66
C GLY A 61 5.74 18.57 -0.25
N VAL A 62 6.17 17.64 0.61
CA VAL A 62 5.59 17.42 1.95
C VAL A 62 6.56 17.83 3.06
N LYS A 63 6.02 18.33 4.17
CA LYS A 63 6.80 18.74 5.35
C LYS A 63 6.04 18.51 6.65
N GLY A 64 6.75 18.43 7.78
CA GLY A 64 6.15 18.28 9.11
C GLY A 64 5.16 17.11 9.16
N THR A 65 3.92 17.37 9.59
CA THR A 65 2.88 16.36 9.73
C THR A 65 2.52 15.64 8.42
N GLU A 66 2.56 16.32 7.28
CA GLU A 66 2.33 15.69 5.97
C GLU A 66 3.41 14.65 5.66
N ALA A 67 4.67 14.97 5.96
CA ALA A 67 5.78 14.05 5.77
C ALA A 67 5.71 12.86 6.74
N ALA A 68 5.27 13.08 7.97
CA ALA A 68 5.05 12.03 8.96
C ALA A 68 3.98 11.02 8.49
N VAL A 69 2.84 11.52 8.01
CA VAL A 69 1.76 10.69 7.45
C VAL A 69 2.25 9.88 6.25
N MET A 70 2.92 10.53 5.30
CA MET A 70 3.44 9.83 4.11
C MET A 70 4.49 8.78 4.48
N THR A 71 5.37 9.07 5.44
CA THR A 71 6.38 8.11 5.90
C THR A 71 5.71 6.89 6.55
N GLU A 72 4.70 7.08 7.39
CA GLU A 72 4.01 5.97 8.04
C GLU A 72 3.25 5.10 7.04
N LEU A 73 2.58 5.69 6.05
CA LEU A 73 1.89 4.95 4.99
C LEU A 73 2.88 4.20 4.10
N LEU A 74 4.03 4.79 3.76
CA LEU A 74 5.06 4.12 2.94
C LEU A 74 5.71 2.92 3.65
N LEU A 75 5.79 2.94 4.98
CA LEU A 75 6.45 1.89 5.76
C LEU A 75 5.51 0.74 6.13
N ARG A 76 4.19 0.96 6.12
CA ARG A 76 3.21 0.00 6.61
C ARG A 76 1.98 -0.22 5.72
N GLY A 77 1.85 0.52 4.63
CA GLY A 77 0.68 0.45 3.76
C GLY A 77 -0.56 1.08 4.37
N GLU A 78 -1.71 0.50 4.01
CA GLU A 78 -3.04 0.95 4.40
C GLU A 78 -3.31 0.82 5.89
N GLN A 79 -3.88 1.86 6.48
CA GLN A 79 -4.11 1.95 7.92
C GLN A 79 -5.41 2.70 8.22
N THR A 80 -5.97 2.45 9.40
CA THR A 80 -7.08 3.27 9.89
C THR A 80 -6.58 4.66 10.30
N ILE A 81 -7.45 5.68 10.20
CA ILE A 81 -7.11 7.05 10.63
C ILE A 81 -6.66 7.09 12.11
N GLY A 82 -7.27 6.28 12.98
CA GLY A 82 -6.93 6.21 14.40
C GLY A 82 -5.53 5.66 14.66
N GLU A 83 -5.15 4.59 13.96
CA GLU A 83 -3.80 4.05 14.01
C GLU A 83 -2.78 5.04 13.45
N LEU A 84 -3.11 5.65 12.31
CA LEU A 84 -2.24 6.61 11.63
C LEU A 84 -1.91 7.79 12.54
N ARG A 85 -2.90 8.36 13.26
CA ARG A 85 -2.66 9.45 14.22
C ARG A 85 -1.60 9.06 15.25
N THR A 86 -1.74 7.87 15.81
CA THR A 86 -0.88 7.39 16.90
C THR A 86 0.53 7.07 16.40
N ARG A 87 0.65 6.50 15.20
CA ARG A 87 1.95 6.08 14.64
C ARG A 87 2.70 7.25 14.00
N ALA A 88 2.04 8.07 13.17
CA ALA A 88 2.61 9.28 12.59
C ALA A 88 2.97 10.32 13.67
N GLY A 89 2.22 10.36 14.78
CA GLY A 89 2.50 11.20 15.96
C GLY A 89 3.86 10.99 16.61
N ARG A 90 4.56 9.88 16.31
CA ARG A 90 5.93 9.61 16.77
C ARG A 90 6.99 10.39 16.00
N PHE A 91 6.68 10.83 14.78
CA PHE A 91 7.56 11.66 13.95
C PHE A 91 7.30 13.14 14.21
N GLU A 92 6.04 13.54 14.13
CA GLU A 92 5.58 14.92 14.34
C GLU A 92 4.29 14.89 15.17
N PRO A 93 4.19 15.61 16.29
CA PRO A 93 3.00 15.60 17.13
C PRO A 93 1.73 16.02 16.38
N ILE A 94 0.65 15.26 16.56
CA ILE A 94 -0.67 15.53 15.97
C ILE A 94 -1.69 15.70 17.10
N ALA A 95 -2.25 16.90 17.22
CA ALA A 95 -3.10 17.27 18.36
C ALA A 95 -4.30 16.33 18.54
N ASP A 96 -5.11 16.18 17.49
CA ASP A 96 -6.34 15.39 17.50
C ASP A 96 -6.65 14.81 16.10
N LEU A 97 -7.77 14.09 16.00
CA LEU A 97 -8.23 13.51 14.73
C LEU A 97 -8.65 14.59 13.73
N THR A 98 -9.15 15.74 14.19
CA THR A 98 -9.57 16.85 13.33
C THR A 98 -8.37 17.46 12.62
N ALA A 99 -7.26 17.68 13.33
CA ALA A 99 -6.00 18.16 12.77
C ALA A 99 -5.42 17.15 11.77
N LEU A 100 -5.53 15.85 12.06
CA LEU A 100 -5.13 14.81 11.11
C LEU A 100 -6.00 14.86 9.84
N GLN A 101 -7.32 14.96 9.97
CA GLN A 101 -8.22 15.02 8.82
C GLN A 101 -7.87 16.18 7.89
N GLN A 102 -7.62 17.37 8.43
CA GLN A 102 -7.19 18.52 7.62
C GLN A 102 -5.88 18.26 6.86
N VAL A 103 -4.96 17.51 7.44
CA VAL A 103 -3.71 17.09 6.77
C VAL A 103 -4.02 16.09 5.66
N LEU A 104 -4.91 15.12 5.92
CA LEU A 104 -5.33 14.12 4.94
C LEU A 104 -6.05 14.75 3.76
N ASP A 105 -6.97 15.68 3.99
CA ASP A 105 -7.72 16.37 2.94
C ASP A 105 -6.77 17.04 1.94
N ARG A 106 -5.75 17.76 2.43
CA ARG A 106 -4.71 18.37 1.58
C ARG A 106 -3.89 17.35 0.82
N LEU A 107 -3.58 16.20 1.42
CA LEU A 107 -2.83 15.13 0.76
C LEU A 107 -3.68 14.40 -0.30
N ILE A 108 -4.99 14.25 -0.06
CA ILE A 108 -5.97 13.68 -0.99
C ILE A 108 -6.16 14.60 -2.19
N GLU A 109 -6.31 15.91 -1.97
CA GLU A 109 -6.40 16.91 -3.05
C GLU A 109 -5.19 16.86 -4.00
N ARG A 110 -4.02 16.50 -3.48
CA ARG A 110 -2.77 16.35 -4.24
C ARG A 110 -2.55 14.96 -4.82
N GLY A 111 -3.46 14.01 -4.55
CA GLY A 111 -3.34 12.61 -4.98
C GLY A 111 -2.21 11.83 -4.28
N LEU A 112 -1.68 12.33 -3.16
CA LEU A 112 -0.64 11.65 -2.38
C LEU A 112 -1.22 10.62 -1.41
N VAL A 113 -2.48 10.79 -1.01
CA VAL A 113 -3.24 9.87 -0.17
C VAL A 113 -4.55 9.54 -0.87
N VAL A 114 -5.02 8.31 -0.69
CA VAL A 114 -6.26 7.79 -1.27
C VAL A 114 -7.07 7.12 -0.17
N GLU A 115 -8.37 7.43 -0.13
CA GLU A 115 -9.34 6.77 0.73
C GLU A 115 -9.71 5.42 0.12
N LEU A 116 -9.59 4.36 0.90
CA LEU A 116 -9.96 3.00 0.47
C LEU A 116 -11.39 2.64 0.88
N THR A 117 -11.87 3.20 1.99
CA THR A 117 -13.25 3.02 2.47
C THR A 117 -13.94 4.38 2.70
N PRO A 118 -15.29 4.39 2.71
CA PRO A 118 -16.05 5.61 2.97
C PRO A 118 -15.71 6.24 4.34
N ALA A 119 -15.92 7.55 4.45
CA ALA A 119 -15.76 8.27 5.71
C ALA A 119 -16.65 7.68 6.81
N GLY A 120 -16.05 7.41 7.97
CA GLY A 120 -16.75 6.77 9.08
C GLY A 120 -15.81 6.12 10.09
N ARG A 121 -16.40 5.32 11.00
CA ARG A 121 -15.62 4.53 11.95
C ARG A 121 -14.83 3.47 11.19
N GLY A 122 -13.53 3.37 11.47
CA GLY A 122 -12.66 2.40 10.79
C GLY A 122 -12.28 2.80 9.35
N GLN A 123 -12.41 4.08 8.98
CA GLN A 123 -11.97 4.56 7.67
C GLN A 123 -10.50 4.20 7.42
N MET A 124 -10.26 3.52 6.30
CA MET A 124 -8.96 3.04 5.84
C MET A 124 -8.44 3.94 4.72
N ILE A 125 -7.17 4.32 4.84
CA ILE A 125 -6.50 5.18 3.88
C ILE A 125 -5.13 4.60 3.53
N THR A 126 -4.64 4.92 2.34
CA THR A 126 -3.33 4.51 1.86
C THR A 126 -2.65 5.62 1.05
N HIS A 127 -1.39 5.43 0.66
CA HIS A 127 -0.69 6.39 -0.20
C HIS A 127 -1.08 6.23 -1.68
N GLY A 128 -1.04 7.32 -2.44
CA GLY A 128 -1.36 7.36 -3.88
C GLY A 128 -0.24 6.89 -4.81
N LEU A 129 0.89 6.40 -4.28
CA LEU A 129 2.08 6.03 -5.06
C LEU A 129 2.07 4.59 -5.62
N TYR A 130 1.02 3.81 -5.35
CA TYR A 130 0.84 2.48 -5.92
C TYR A 130 0.55 2.54 -7.43
N GLN A 131 0.90 1.47 -8.14
CA GLN A 131 0.47 1.30 -9.52
C GLN A 131 -1.05 1.09 -9.60
N PRO A 132 -1.72 1.42 -10.72
CA PRO A 132 -3.18 1.28 -10.84
C PRO A 132 -3.70 -0.12 -10.47
N HIS A 133 -3.00 -1.18 -10.89
CA HIS A 133 -3.40 -2.56 -10.60
C HIS A 133 -3.20 -2.96 -9.13
N GLU A 134 -2.23 -2.36 -8.43
CA GLU A 134 -2.04 -2.56 -6.99
C GLU A 134 -3.15 -1.84 -6.21
N MET A 135 -3.51 -0.63 -6.67
CA MET A 135 -4.59 0.17 -6.08
C MET A 135 -5.95 -0.54 -6.20
N GLU A 136 -6.24 -1.16 -7.35
CA GLU A 136 -7.44 -1.98 -7.56
C GLU A 136 -7.55 -3.09 -6.50
N ARG A 137 -6.47 -3.85 -6.31
CA ARG A 137 -6.40 -4.96 -5.33
C ARG A 137 -6.61 -4.48 -3.89
N LEU A 138 -6.07 -3.31 -3.54
CA LEU A 138 -6.25 -2.72 -2.22
C LEU A 138 -7.69 -2.25 -1.98
N ARG A 139 -8.35 -1.71 -3.00
CA ARG A 139 -9.78 -1.34 -2.90
C ARG A 139 -10.66 -2.59 -2.74
N GLU A 140 -10.34 -3.67 -3.45
CA GLU A 140 -11.03 -4.95 -3.30
C GLU A 140 -10.83 -5.57 -1.91
N SER A 141 -9.61 -5.50 -1.35
CA SER A 141 -9.35 -6.04 0.00
C SER A 141 -10.06 -5.22 1.08
N ALA A 142 -10.05 -3.88 0.93
CA ALA A 142 -10.70 -2.96 1.86
C ALA A 142 -12.23 -3.10 1.85
N SER A 143 -12.85 -3.29 0.66
CA SER A 143 -14.30 -3.48 0.57
C SER A 143 -14.75 -4.79 1.24
N ARG A 144 -13.98 -5.87 1.11
CA ARG A 144 -14.24 -7.14 1.80
C ARG A 144 -14.15 -7.01 3.33
N GLN A 145 -13.20 -6.21 3.83
CA GLN A 145 -13.07 -5.96 5.28
C GLN A 145 -14.23 -5.09 5.81
N GLY A 146 -14.67 -4.07 5.07
CA GLY A 146 -15.79 -3.22 5.46
C GLY A 146 -17.13 -3.96 5.58
N THR A 147 -17.39 -4.96 4.72
CA THR A 147 -18.62 -5.77 4.79
C THR A 147 -18.69 -6.69 6.01
N ALA A 148 -17.56 -7.05 6.62
CA ALA A 148 -17.55 -7.91 7.79
C ALA A 148 -17.91 -7.15 9.08
N ASP A 149 -17.52 -5.88 9.20
CA ASP A 149 -17.69 -5.08 10.42
C ASP A 149 -19.15 -4.58 10.58
N ASP A 150 -19.85 -4.27 9.47
CA ASP A 150 -21.27 -3.86 9.47
C ASP A 150 -22.24 -5.03 9.81
N SER A 151 -21.77 -6.27 9.68
CA SER A 151 -22.55 -7.46 10.05
C SER A 151 -22.50 -7.81 11.54
N SER A 152 -21.76 -7.04 12.36
CA SER A 152 -21.52 -7.35 13.78
C SER A 152 -22.52 -6.69 14.77
N GLU A 153 -23.42 -5.81 14.32
CA GLU A 153 -24.37 -5.09 15.19
C GLU A 153 -25.84 -5.56 15.12
N SER A 154 -26.12 -6.68 14.46
CA SER A 154 -27.40 -7.37 14.67
C SER A 154 -27.24 -8.89 14.65
N VAL A 155 -27.27 -9.49 15.84
CA VAL A 155 -28.13 -10.62 16.25
C VAL A 155 -27.48 -11.32 17.44
N SER A 156 -27.92 -10.97 18.64
CA SER A 156 -27.82 -11.84 19.80
C SER A 156 -29.10 -12.65 19.91
N SER A 157 -29.15 -13.83 19.31
CA SER A 157 -29.95 -14.97 19.79
C SER A 157 -29.72 -16.23 18.94
N ASN A 158 -29.11 -17.25 19.57
CA ASN A 158 -29.13 -18.68 19.29
C ASN A 158 -29.88 -19.20 18.04
N HIS A 159 -29.18 -19.97 17.18
CA HIS A 159 -29.52 -21.38 16.95
C HIS A 159 -28.35 -22.20 16.38
N ARG A 160 -28.31 -23.48 16.77
CA ARG A 160 -27.28 -24.47 16.44
C ARG A 160 -27.27 -24.85 14.95
N SER A 161 -26.07 -25.20 14.50
CA SER A 161 -25.68 -26.04 13.35
C SER A 161 -26.78 -26.91 12.69
N THR A 162 -26.87 -26.86 11.36
CA THR A 162 -26.54 -27.93 10.38
C THR A 162 -27.11 -27.58 9.00
N GLY A 163 -26.34 -27.79 7.93
CA GLY A 163 -26.87 -27.68 6.57
C GLY A 163 -25.80 -27.55 5.49
N SER A 164 -25.45 -28.69 4.88
CA SER A 164 -24.68 -28.79 3.64
C SER A 164 -25.23 -27.87 2.54
N SER A 165 -24.38 -27.07 1.90
CA SER A 165 -24.71 -26.42 0.62
C SER A 165 -23.69 -26.82 -0.46
N SER A 166 -23.79 -28.07 -0.94
CA SER A 166 -23.33 -28.39 -2.29
C SER A 166 -24.38 -27.86 -3.28
N GLY A 167 -24.17 -26.66 -3.82
CA GLY A 167 -25.13 -26.09 -4.77
C GLY A 167 -24.93 -24.62 -5.12
N ALA A 168 -23.73 -24.22 -5.52
CA ALA A 168 -23.52 -22.89 -6.14
C ALA A 168 -22.25 -22.79 -7.01
N ALA A 169 -21.65 -23.91 -7.45
CA ALA A 169 -20.42 -23.90 -8.26
C ALA A 169 -20.66 -23.81 -9.79
N ALA A 170 -21.92 -23.85 -10.25
CA ALA A 170 -22.24 -23.99 -11.67
C ALA A 170 -22.03 -22.73 -12.54
N PRO A 171 -22.33 -21.49 -12.10
CA PRO A 171 -22.26 -20.33 -13.00
C PRO A 171 -20.84 -19.91 -13.39
N TRP A 172 -19.92 -19.95 -12.42
CA TRP A 172 -18.54 -19.48 -12.57
C TRP A 172 -17.66 -20.42 -13.40
N LEU A 173 -18.04 -21.70 -13.51
CA LEU A 173 -17.32 -22.67 -14.33
C LEU A 173 -17.55 -22.44 -15.82
N GLU A 174 -18.74 -21.98 -16.20
CA GLU A 174 -19.05 -21.64 -17.60
C GLU A 174 -18.30 -20.37 -18.01
N GLU A 175 -18.28 -19.35 -17.13
CA GLU A 175 -17.55 -18.10 -17.37
C GLU A 175 -16.03 -18.34 -17.48
N LEU A 176 -15.47 -19.26 -16.67
CA LEU A 176 -14.06 -19.69 -16.79
C LEU A 176 -13.76 -20.41 -18.11
N LYS A 177 -14.73 -21.14 -18.66
CA LYS A 177 -14.57 -21.85 -19.92
C LYS A 177 -14.62 -20.87 -21.10
N GLU A 178 -15.59 -19.96 -21.09
CA GLU A 178 -15.69 -18.88 -22.08
C GLU A 178 -14.42 -18.02 -22.10
N LEU A 179 -13.91 -17.60 -20.94
CA LEU A 179 -12.67 -16.83 -20.87
C LEU A 179 -11.46 -17.59 -21.43
N ARG A 180 -11.37 -18.91 -21.19
CA ARG A 180 -10.28 -19.73 -21.72
C ARG A 180 -10.33 -19.88 -23.24
N GLU A 181 -11.53 -19.97 -23.81
CA GLU A 181 -11.71 -20.02 -25.27
C GLU A 181 -11.29 -18.69 -25.92
N VAL A 182 -11.73 -17.55 -25.35
CA VAL A 182 -11.34 -16.21 -25.83
C VAL A 182 -9.82 -16.00 -25.75
N VAL A 183 -9.18 -16.44 -24.66
CA VAL A 183 -7.71 -16.35 -24.53
C VAL A 183 -6.99 -17.20 -25.58
N SER A 184 -7.48 -18.41 -25.85
CA SER A 184 -6.91 -19.28 -26.88
C SER A 184 -7.03 -18.69 -28.28
N GLU A 185 -8.19 -18.09 -28.60
CA GLU A 185 -8.40 -17.45 -29.90
C GLU A 185 -7.48 -16.23 -30.09
N LEU A 186 -7.36 -15.39 -29.05
CA LEU A 186 -6.48 -14.23 -29.07
C LEU A 186 -5.00 -14.64 -29.20
N GLN A 187 -4.57 -15.69 -28.52
CA GLN A 187 -3.21 -16.22 -28.64
C GLN A 187 -2.91 -16.68 -30.07
N GLN A 188 -3.81 -17.45 -30.69
CA GLN A 188 -3.65 -17.90 -32.08
C GLN A 188 -3.60 -16.72 -33.07
N ARG A 189 -4.39 -15.68 -32.81
CA ARG A 189 -4.45 -14.49 -33.66
C ARG A 189 -3.19 -13.63 -33.55
N VAL A 190 -2.60 -13.55 -32.36
CA VAL A 190 -1.30 -12.91 -32.13
C VAL A 190 -0.20 -13.71 -32.83
N GLU A 191 -0.17 -15.03 -32.65
CA GLU A 191 0.84 -15.89 -33.29
C GLU A 191 0.76 -15.84 -34.84
N ALA A 192 -0.44 -15.73 -35.40
CA ALA A 192 -0.64 -15.55 -36.84
C ALA A 192 -0.18 -14.18 -37.36
N LEU A 193 -0.21 -13.15 -36.52
CA LEU A 193 0.28 -11.81 -36.86
C LEU A 193 1.80 -11.68 -36.68
N GLU A 194 2.37 -12.38 -35.70
CA GLU A 194 3.81 -12.41 -35.43
C GLU A 194 4.60 -13.23 -36.47
N ASN A 195 3.95 -14.22 -37.10
CA ASN A 195 4.56 -15.07 -38.14
C ASN A 195 4.40 -14.53 -39.59
N ARG A 196 4.05 -13.26 -39.76
CA ARG A 196 3.88 -12.59 -41.06
C ARG A 196 4.89 -11.45 -41.25
#